data_AF-A0A2N2IHJ2-F1
#
_entry.id   AF-A0A2N2IHJ2-F1
#
_cell.length_a   1.000
_cell.length_b   1.000
_cell.length_c   1.000
_cell.angle_alpha   90.00
_cell.angle_beta   90.00
_cell.angle_gamma   90.00
#
_symmetry.space_group_name_H-M   'P 1'
#
loop_
_entity.id
_entity.type
_entity.pdbx_description
1 polymer ?
#
loop_
_entity_poly.entity_id
_entity_poly.type
_entity_poly.pdbx_seq_one_letter_code
_entity_poly.pdbx_strand_id
1 'polypeptide(L)'
;MSKQEDNPKEVTPVAAAVPESALIATRKAKAQRMRERGEDPFTNDIDPKRITPLGEVRDHHVPALVEDDKYDLDKVASLAASAPWGETVTVAGRVGASRSFGKVQFLRVRDWSGEIQLFCRKNV
;
A
#
# COMPACT_ATOMS: atom_id res chain seq x y z
N MET A 1 -53.39 -22.07 1.10
CA MET A 1 -52.24 -22.92 1.43
C MET A 1 -51.11 -22.58 0.48
N SER A 2 -50.12 -21.81 0.93
CA SER A 2 -48.74 -21.93 0.44
C SER A 2 -47.86 -21.24 1.47
N LYS A 3 -47.17 -22.05 2.27
CA LYS A 3 -46.32 -21.60 3.36
C LYS A 3 -45.08 -20.98 2.74
N GLN A 4 -44.82 -19.72 3.08
CA GLN A 4 -43.55 -19.07 2.79
C GLN A 4 -42.57 -19.57 3.85
N GLU A 5 -41.71 -20.51 3.45
CA GLU A 5 -40.67 -21.07 4.30
C GLU A 5 -39.63 -19.98 4.57
N ASP A 6 -39.53 -19.63 5.85
CA ASP A 6 -38.55 -18.73 6.43
C ASP A 6 -37.18 -19.41 6.32
N ASN A 7 -36.37 -18.97 5.35
CA ASN A 7 -35.02 -19.47 5.13
C ASN A 7 -34.09 -18.81 6.17
N PRO A 8 -33.60 -19.54 7.19
CA PRO A 8 -32.74 -18.92 8.19
C PRO A 8 -31.42 -18.56 7.52
N LYS A 9 -31.14 -17.25 7.46
CA LYS A 9 -29.86 -16.72 7.01
C LYS A 9 -28.76 -17.34 7.88
N GLU A 10 -27.98 -18.24 7.29
CA GLU A 10 -26.72 -18.72 7.87
C GLU A 10 -25.88 -17.51 8.26
N VAL A 11 -25.73 -17.30 9.56
CA VAL A 11 -24.79 -16.32 10.10
C VAL A 11 -23.41 -16.91 9.89
N THR A 12 -22.75 -16.49 8.82
CA THR A 12 -21.34 -16.79 8.57
C THR A 12 -20.55 -16.48 9.85
N PRO A 13 -19.73 -17.41 10.38
CA PRO A 13 -19.02 -17.15 11.62
C PRO A 13 -18.04 -16.01 11.40
N VAL A 14 -18.22 -14.93 12.16
CA VAL A 14 -17.24 -13.85 12.31
C VAL A 14 -15.91 -14.50 12.65
N ALA A 15 -14.94 -14.39 11.74
CA ALA A 15 -13.60 -14.94 11.93
C ALA A 15 -13.10 -14.63 13.34
N ALA A 16 -12.71 -15.67 14.09
CA ALA A 16 -12.31 -15.55 15.49
C ALA A 16 -11.32 -14.39 15.69
N ALA A 17 -11.72 -13.38 16.47
CA ALA A 17 -10.92 -12.21 16.73
C ALA A 17 -9.63 -12.63 17.44
N VAL A 18 -8.49 -12.53 16.75
CA VAL A 18 -7.18 -12.68 17.39
C VAL A 18 -7.08 -11.60 18.47
N PRO A 19 -6.77 -11.95 19.73
CA PRO A 19 -6.73 -10.96 20.79
C PRO A 19 -5.68 -9.89 20.47
N GLU A 20 -6.01 -8.63 20.72
CA GLU A 20 -5.15 -7.48 20.44
C GLU A 20 -3.73 -7.67 20.99
N SER A 21 -3.62 -8.23 22.20
CA SER A 21 -2.35 -8.56 22.85
C SER A 21 -1.47 -9.49 22.00
N ALA A 22 -2.05 -10.48 21.31
CA ALA A 22 -1.31 -11.37 20.41
C ALA A 22 -0.83 -10.63 19.14
N LEU A 23 -1.62 -9.70 18.61
CA LEU A 23 -1.20 -8.85 17.48
C LEU A 23 -0.05 -7.92 17.90
N ILE A 24 -0.13 -7.31 19.08
CA ILE A 24 0.93 -6.46 19.63
C ILE A 24 2.21 -7.28 19.86
N ALA A 25 2.10 -8.46 20.48
CA ALA A 25 3.24 -9.36 20.71
C ALA A 25 3.93 -9.73 19.39
N THR A 26 3.14 -10.07 18.37
CA THR A 26 3.65 -10.39 17.03
C THR A 26 4.41 -9.22 16.40
N ARG A 27 3.90 -7.98 16.54
CA ARG A 27 4.57 -6.76 16.04
C ARG A 27 5.87 -6.48 16.78
N LYS A 28 5.89 -6.63 18.12
CA LYS A 28 7.10 -6.49 18.94
C LYS A 28 8.17 -7.52 18.54
N ALA A 29 7.77 -8.78 18.34
CA ALA A 29 8.69 -9.82 17.88
C ALA A 29 9.29 -9.52 16.50
N LYS A 30 8.51 -8.95 15.57
CA LYS A 30 9.04 -8.49 14.27
C LYS A 30 10.09 -7.40 14.42
N ALA A 31 9.82 -6.37 15.24
CA ALA A 31 10.77 -5.30 15.50
C ALA A 31 12.06 -5.83 16.16
N GLN A 32 11.93 -6.79 17.09
CA GLN A 32 13.08 -7.44 17.73
C GLN A 32 13.95 -8.20 16.72
N ARG A 33 13.33 -8.98 15.82
CA ARG A 33 14.04 -9.66 14.73
C ARG A 33 14.73 -8.71 13.73
N MET A 34 14.32 -7.45 13.65
CA MET A 34 15.05 -6.44 12.86
C MET A 34 16.30 -6.00 13.60
N ARG A 35 16.19 -5.71 14.90
CA ARG A 35 17.33 -5.33 15.75
C ARG A 35 18.40 -6.41 15.84
N GLU A 36 17.99 -7.68 15.93
CA GLU A 36 18.91 -8.83 15.93
C GLU A 36 19.73 -8.96 14.65
N ARG A 37 19.23 -8.42 13.52
CA ARG A 37 19.98 -8.31 12.26
C ARG A 37 20.85 -7.05 12.17
N GLY A 38 20.88 -6.22 13.22
CA GLY A 38 21.57 -4.93 13.22
C GLY A 38 20.81 -3.81 12.50
N GLU A 39 19.51 -3.98 12.21
CA GLU A 39 18.69 -2.95 11.56
C GLU A 39 17.90 -2.13 12.59
N ASP A 40 17.75 -0.82 12.35
CA ASP A 40 16.91 0.05 13.18
C ASP A 40 15.48 0.16 12.59
N PRO A 41 14.45 -0.42 13.25
CA PRO A 41 13.06 -0.31 12.81
C PRO A 41 12.49 1.12 12.94
N PHE A 42 13.16 2.04 13.62
CA PHE A 42 12.73 3.42 13.85
C PHE A 42 13.77 4.44 13.38
N THR A 43 14.51 4.10 12.31
CA THR A 43 15.51 4.99 11.72
C THR A 43 14.90 6.35 11.34
N ASN A 44 15.68 7.41 11.57
CA ASN A 44 15.41 8.77 11.11
C ASN A 44 16.41 9.19 10.01
N ASP A 45 17.09 8.23 9.38
CA ASP A 45 18.16 8.49 8.40
C ASP A 45 17.63 8.92 7.02
N ILE A 46 16.30 8.90 6.83
CA ILE A 46 15.66 9.35 5.60
C ILE A 46 15.54 10.88 5.64
N ASP A 47 16.29 11.57 4.78
CA ASP A 47 16.16 13.01 4.60
C ASP A 47 14.75 13.37 4.10
N PRO A 48 13.95 14.13 4.87
CA PRO A 48 12.60 14.51 4.46
C PRO A 48 12.55 15.29 3.15
N LYS A 49 13.62 16.00 2.76
CA LYS A 49 13.68 16.74 1.49
C LYS A 49 13.73 15.84 0.26
N ARG A 50 14.10 14.56 0.44
CA ARG A 50 14.09 13.56 -0.64
C ARG A 50 12.70 12.96 -0.86
N ILE A 51 11.77 13.15 0.07
CA ILE A 51 10.43 12.55 0.02
C ILE A 51 9.52 13.48 -0.78
N THR A 52 9.02 13.00 -1.91
CA THR A 52 7.96 13.67 -2.67
C THR A 52 6.59 13.30 -2.09
N PRO A 53 5.71 14.27 -1.81
CA PRO A 53 4.33 13.99 -1.39
C PRO A 53 3.57 13.19 -2.44
N LEU A 54 2.75 12.23 -2.01
CA LEU A 54 2.01 11.35 -2.91
C LEU A 54 1.02 12.09 -3.81
N GLY A 55 0.42 13.18 -3.32
CA GLY A 55 -0.46 14.06 -4.07
C GLY A 55 0.25 14.69 -5.26
N GLU A 56 1.47 15.20 -5.07
CA GLU A 56 2.28 15.79 -6.16
C GLU A 56 2.62 14.76 -7.24
N VAL A 57 2.97 13.53 -6.83
CA VAL A 57 3.22 12.44 -7.78
C VAL A 57 1.96 12.13 -8.59
N ARG A 58 0.79 12.10 -7.95
CA ARG A 58 -0.48 11.85 -8.64
C ARG A 58 -0.86 12.98 -9.58
N ASP A 59 -0.80 14.22 -9.10
CA ASP A 59 -1.17 15.41 -9.85
C ASP A 59 -0.34 15.54 -11.13
N HIS A 60 0.96 15.26 -11.05
CA HIS A 60 1.86 15.21 -12.21
C HIS A 60 1.42 14.18 -13.26
N HIS A 61 0.81 13.08 -12.85
CA HIS A 61 0.35 12.01 -13.74
C HIS A 61 -1.14 12.10 -14.13
N VAL A 62 -1.89 13.07 -13.61
CA VAL A 62 -3.30 13.31 -14.00
C VAL A 62 -3.49 13.42 -15.52
N PRO A 63 -2.60 14.07 -16.30
CA PRO A 63 -2.76 14.14 -17.75
C PRO A 63 -2.68 12.78 -18.49
N ALA A 64 -2.14 11.75 -17.83
CA ALA A 64 -2.10 10.38 -18.36
C ALA A 64 -3.34 9.55 -18.00
N LEU A 65 -4.27 10.10 -17.21
CA LEU A 65 -5.52 9.44 -16.85
C LEU A 65 -6.42 9.32 -18.09
N VAL A 66 -6.95 8.11 -18.32
CA VAL A 66 -7.94 7.80 -19.35
C VAL A 66 -9.27 7.43 -18.68
N GLU A 67 -10.28 7.10 -19.48
CA GLU A 67 -11.57 6.61 -18.96
C GLU A 67 -11.39 5.36 -18.07
N ASP A 68 -12.32 5.15 -17.13
CA ASP A 68 -12.29 4.10 -16.10
C ASP A 68 -11.17 4.17 -15.04
N ASP A 69 -10.66 5.36 -14.70
CA ASP A 69 -9.56 5.53 -13.72
C ASP A 69 -8.27 4.75 -14.08
N LYS A 70 -8.07 4.49 -15.38
CA LYS A 70 -6.86 3.84 -15.89
C LYS A 70 -5.85 4.88 -16.34
N TYR A 71 -4.60 4.47 -16.47
CA TYR A 71 -3.52 5.31 -16.97
C TYR A 71 -3.03 4.79 -18.32
N ASP A 72 -2.80 5.72 -19.24
CA ASP A 72 -2.10 5.46 -20.50
C ASP A 72 -0.60 5.25 -20.23
N LEU A 73 -0.08 4.08 -20.60
CA LEU A 73 1.30 3.66 -20.32
C LEU A 73 2.34 4.59 -20.97
N ASP A 74 2.12 4.98 -22.22
CA ASP A 74 3.08 5.79 -22.98
C ASP A 74 3.10 7.24 -22.46
N LYS A 75 1.95 7.77 -22.05
CA LYS A 75 1.86 9.07 -21.39
C LYS A 75 2.50 9.05 -20.01
N VAL A 76 2.29 8.00 -19.21
CA VAL A 76 2.96 7.87 -17.91
C VAL A 76 4.47 7.85 -18.08
N ALA A 77 5.00 7.07 -19.03
CA ALA A 77 6.43 7.02 -19.30
C ALA A 77 6.98 8.39 -19.74
N SER A 78 6.25 9.10 -20.59
CA SER A 78 6.62 10.44 -21.05
C SER A 78 6.63 11.47 -19.90
N LEU A 79 5.61 11.46 -19.04
CA LEU A 79 5.52 12.36 -17.88
C LEU A 79 6.58 12.03 -16.82
N ALA A 80 6.87 10.76 -16.61
CA ALA A 80 7.94 10.33 -15.69
C ALA A 80 9.31 10.85 -16.15
N ALA A 81 9.60 10.85 -17.46
CA ALA A 81 10.84 11.39 -18.01
C ALA A 81 10.99 12.91 -17.80
N SER A 82 9.89 13.65 -17.74
CA SER A 82 9.88 15.10 -17.50
C SER A 82 9.61 15.48 -16.03
N ALA A 83 9.61 14.51 -15.11
CA ALA A 83 9.23 14.77 -13.72
C ALA A 83 10.33 15.54 -12.96
N PRO A 84 9.98 16.40 -12.00
CA PRO A 84 10.96 17.15 -11.20
C PRO A 84 11.92 16.27 -10.39
N TRP A 85 11.50 15.05 -10.04
CA TRP A 85 12.28 14.04 -9.32
C TRP A 85 13.09 13.12 -10.26
N GLY A 86 12.98 13.29 -11.58
CA GLY A 86 13.62 12.42 -12.58
C GLY A 86 12.95 11.05 -12.70
N GLU A 87 13.71 10.06 -13.17
CA GLU A 87 13.19 8.71 -13.46
C GLU A 87 12.73 7.94 -12.21
N THR A 88 13.31 8.26 -11.05
CA THR A 88 12.99 7.59 -9.78
C THR A 88 12.45 8.57 -8.76
N VAL A 89 11.35 8.20 -8.12
CA VAL A 89 10.72 9.00 -7.07
C VAL A 89 10.88 8.32 -5.72
N THR A 90 11.19 9.09 -4.69
CA THR A 90 11.17 8.61 -3.31
C THR A 90 9.90 9.12 -2.64
N VAL A 91 9.11 8.20 -2.09
CA VAL A 91 7.85 8.50 -1.40
C VAL A 91 7.83 7.87 -0.02
N ALA A 92 7.04 8.43 0.89
CA ALA A 92 6.84 7.86 2.21
C ALA A 92 5.38 8.01 2.64
N GLY A 93 4.92 7.10 3.50
CA GLY A 93 3.56 7.13 4.01
C GLY A 93 3.22 5.90 4.84
N ARG A 94 1.97 5.84 5.29
CA ARG A 94 1.41 4.71 6.01
C ARG A 94 0.90 3.66 5.03
N VAL A 95 1.32 2.41 5.22
CA VAL A 95 0.73 1.26 4.52
C VAL A 95 -0.67 0.99 5.10
N GLY A 96 -1.71 1.25 4.32
CA GLY A 96 -3.11 1.04 4.71
C GLY A 96 -3.64 -0.35 4.32
N ALA A 97 -3.14 -0.91 3.23
CA ALA A 97 -3.48 -2.27 2.79
C ALA A 97 -2.29 -2.94 2.12
N SER A 98 -2.24 -4.27 2.21
CA SER A 98 -1.24 -5.11 1.56
C SER A 98 -1.91 -6.36 1.01
N ARG A 99 -1.68 -6.67 -0.26
CA ARG A 99 -2.17 -7.89 -0.93
C ARG A 99 -1.00 -8.57 -1.62
N SER A 100 -0.81 -9.86 -1.36
CA SER A 100 0.31 -10.63 -1.91
C SER A 100 -0.18 -11.72 -2.86
N PHE A 101 0.52 -11.87 -3.98
CA PHE A 101 0.29 -12.84 -5.04
C PHE A 101 1.62 -13.54 -5.40
N GLY A 102 2.28 -14.12 -4.41
CA GLY A 102 3.55 -14.85 -4.60
C GLY A 102 4.72 -13.90 -4.91
N LYS A 103 5.08 -13.74 -6.19
CA LYS A 103 6.20 -12.88 -6.64
C LYS A 103 5.82 -11.40 -6.74
N VAL A 104 4.53 -11.09 -6.67
CA VAL A 104 3.99 -9.73 -6.77
C VAL A 104 3.26 -9.39 -5.47
N GLN A 105 3.41 -8.16 -5.02
CA GLN A 105 2.69 -7.60 -3.90
C GLN A 105 2.20 -6.20 -4.24
N PHE A 106 0.96 -5.89 -3.87
CA PHE A 106 0.38 -4.57 -3.99
C PHE A 106 0.24 -3.94 -2.61
N LEU A 107 0.74 -2.71 -2.45
CA LEU A 107 0.63 -1.94 -1.23
C LEU A 107 -0.17 -0.67 -1.50
N ARG A 108 -1.13 -0.34 -0.64
CA ARG A 108 -1.73 1.00 -0.62
C ARG A 108 -1.00 1.84 0.41
N VAL A 109 -0.33 2.89 -0.05
CA VAL A 109 0.43 3.82 0.79
C VAL A 109 -0.28 5.16 0.79
N ARG A 110 -0.48 5.73 1.98
CA ARG A 110 -1.17 7.00 2.20
C ARG A 110 -0.31 7.97 3.00
N ASP A 111 -0.27 9.22 2.59
CA ASP A 111 0.29 10.32 3.36
C ASP A 111 -0.79 11.41 3.60
N TRP A 112 -0.40 12.61 4.00
CA TRP A 112 -1.33 13.72 4.22
C TRP A 112 -1.86 14.34 2.91
N SER A 113 -1.20 14.08 1.79
CA SER A 113 -1.49 14.68 0.47
C SER A 113 -2.30 13.76 -0.44
N GLY A 114 -2.23 12.44 -0.23
CA GLY A 114 -2.98 11.49 -1.04
C GLY A 114 -2.67 10.03 -0.75
N GLU A 115 -3.05 9.17 -1.70
CA GLU A 115 -2.84 7.73 -1.61
C GLU A 115 -2.45 7.17 -2.99
N ILE A 116 -1.44 6.31 -3.02
CA ILE A 116 -0.98 5.62 -4.23
C ILE A 116 -0.92 4.10 -4.00
N GLN A 117 -1.11 3.32 -5.07
CA GLN A 117 -0.88 1.89 -5.07
C GLN A 117 0.53 1.59 -5.60
N LEU A 118 1.35 0.90 -4.80
CA LEU A 118 2.64 0.41 -5.21
C LEU A 118 2.52 -1.00 -5.79
N PHE A 119 3.10 -1.22 -6.96
CA PHE A 119 3.35 -2.54 -7.53
C PHE A 119 4.76 -2.98 -7.14
N CYS A 120 4.86 -3.90 -6.19
CA CYS A 120 6.12 -4.46 -5.71
C CYS A 120 6.33 -5.83 -6.36
N ARG A 121 7.38 -5.98 -7.16
CA ARG A 121 7.77 -7.28 -7.73
C ARG A 121 9.11 -7.73 -7.17
N LYS A 122 9.24 -9.02 -6.89
CA LYS A 122 10.54 -9.64 -6.65
C LYS A 122 11.13 -10.07 -7.99
N ASN A 123 12.18 -9.37 -8.42
CA ASN A 123 13.02 -9.86 -9.51
C ASN A 123 13.89 -10.98 -8.90
N VAL A 124 13.55 -12.23 -9.22
CA VAL A 124 14.35 -13.42 -8.88
C VAL A 124 15.19 -13.75 -10.09
#